data_AF-A0A6V8DZU5-F1
#
_entry.id   AF-A0A6V8DZU5-F1
#
_cell.length_a   1.000
_cell.length_b   1.000
_cell.length_c   1.000
_cell.angle_alpha   90.00
_cell.angle_beta   90.00
_cell.angle_gamma   90.00
#
_symmetry.space_group_name_H-M   'P 1'
#
loop_
_entity.id
_entity.type
_entity.pdbx_description
1 polymer ?
#
loop_
_entity_poly.entity_id
_entity_poly.type
_entity_poly.pdbx_seq_one_letter_code
_entity_poly.pdbx_strand_id
1 'polypeptide(L)'
;MSEVREDPIPSNALSDSTVNEPNVTQKEIFSDMLRHMMAPLVIGMVFGGIWQLTVMPRIDTFVPNPVHGAFALCLITSPLIYKLLVGMEMNRAGEYAMGFAVTACTLSMVWMFGTPSVYLGGFLPCIAWLFISSYWLQFDFPPFRYGLWHAMAVNVGAFGGSILAYNYL
;
A
#
# COMPACT_ATOMS: atom_id res chain seq x y z
N MET A 1 -62.68 -37.33 -25.61
CA MET A 1 -62.57 -35.88 -25.34
C MET A 1 -62.08 -35.77 -23.90
N SER A 2 -60.76 -35.63 -23.73
CA SER A 2 -60.08 -35.64 -22.42
C SER A 2 -60.03 -34.22 -21.86
N GLU A 3 -60.53 -34.03 -20.63
CA GLU A 3 -60.33 -32.80 -19.88
C GLU A 3 -58.84 -32.63 -19.56
N VAL A 4 -58.26 -31.53 -20.05
CA VAL A 4 -56.95 -31.05 -19.64
C VAL A 4 -57.16 -30.25 -18.35
N ARG A 5 -56.65 -30.78 -17.23
CA ARG A 5 -56.57 -30.06 -15.95
C ARG A 5 -55.35 -29.14 -16.01
N GLU A 6 -55.57 -27.84 -16.12
CA GLU A 6 -54.50 -26.85 -15.92
C GLU A 6 -54.30 -26.64 -14.42
N ASP A 7 -53.17 -27.11 -13.90
CA ASP A 7 -52.74 -26.80 -12.55
C ASP A 7 -52.20 -25.35 -12.51
N PRO A 8 -52.58 -24.52 -11.51
CA PRO A 8 -52.07 -23.16 -11.42
C PRO A 8 -50.60 -23.19 -10.98
N ILE A 9 -49.73 -22.65 -11.81
CA ILE A 9 -48.33 -22.38 -11.47
C ILE A 9 -48.31 -21.39 -10.30
N PRO A 10 -47.69 -21.71 -9.14
CA PRO A 10 -47.55 -20.74 -8.07
C PRO A 10 -46.52 -19.69 -8.49
N SER A 11 -47.02 -18.56 -9.01
CA SER A 11 -46.33 -17.28 -9.04
C SER A 11 -46.12 -16.84 -7.59
N ASN A 12 -44.98 -17.17 -6.99
CA ASN A 12 -44.36 -16.45 -5.87
C ASN A 12 -43.04 -17.13 -5.46
N ALA A 13 -41.98 -16.83 -6.20
CA ALA A 13 -40.61 -16.95 -5.71
C ALA A 13 -39.72 -15.98 -6.48
N LEU A 14 -40.09 -14.70 -6.49
CA LEU A 14 -39.10 -13.65 -6.64
C LEU A 14 -38.38 -13.66 -5.30
N SER A 15 -37.24 -14.36 -5.27
CA SER A 15 -36.33 -14.34 -4.14
C SER A 15 -36.02 -12.88 -3.83
N ASP A 16 -36.66 -12.38 -2.77
CA ASP A 16 -36.27 -11.19 -2.06
C ASP A 16 -34.91 -11.48 -1.40
N SER A 17 -33.90 -11.59 -2.23
CA SER A 17 -32.52 -11.37 -1.85
C SER A 17 -32.29 -9.88 -2.00
N THR A 18 -32.98 -9.09 -1.19
CA THR A 18 -32.41 -7.87 -0.62
C THR A 18 -31.21 -8.32 0.23
N VAL A 19 -30.14 -8.71 -0.46
CA VAL A 19 -28.79 -8.63 0.09
C VAL A 19 -28.67 -7.16 0.47
N ASN A 20 -28.78 -6.88 1.78
CA ASN A 20 -28.38 -5.62 2.34
C ASN A 20 -26.89 -5.49 2.04
N GLU A 21 -26.58 -4.99 0.84
CA GLU A 21 -25.28 -4.45 0.50
C GLU A 21 -24.94 -3.48 1.64
N PRO A 22 -23.85 -3.72 2.40
CA PRO A 22 -23.47 -2.79 3.44
C PRO A 22 -23.30 -1.42 2.78
N ASN A 23 -24.12 -0.46 3.18
CA ASN A 23 -24.05 0.90 2.66
C ASN A 23 -22.77 1.56 3.21
N VAL A 24 -21.63 1.28 2.56
CA VAL A 24 -20.34 1.84 2.91
C VAL A 24 -20.43 3.35 2.68
N THR A 25 -20.21 4.11 3.74
CA THR A 25 -20.32 5.56 3.66
C THR A 25 -19.09 6.15 2.96
N GLN A 26 -19.27 7.24 2.22
CA GLN A 26 -18.15 7.97 1.58
C GLN A 26 -17.03 8.32 2.58
N LYS A 27 -17.40 8.55 3.85
CA LYS A 27 -16.47 8.85 4.93
C LYS A 27 -15.56 7.67 5.25
N GLU A 28 -16.08 6.45 5.25
CA GLU A 28 -15.30 5.24 5.49
C GLU A 28 -14.31 4.99 4.35
N ILE A 29 -14.77 5.10 3.10
CA ILE A 29 -13.90 4.98 1.91
C ILE A 29 -12.75 6.00 1.96
N PHE A 30 -13.06 7.25 2.30
CA PHE A 30 -12.04 8.29 2.41
C PHE A 30 -11.07 8.04 3.57
N SER A 31 -11.58 7.55 4.70
CA SER A 31 -10.75 7.17 5.85
C SER A 31 -9.77 6.04 5.48
N ASP A 32 -10.23 5.02 4.78
CA ASP A 32 -9.40 3.88 4.37
C ASP A 32 -8.37 4.29 3.32
N MET A 33 -8.75 5.14 2.37
CA MET A 33 -7.81 5.76 1.42
C MET A 33 -6.71 6.52 2.16
N LEU A 34 -7.07 7.35 3.14
CA LEU A 34 -6.08 8.08 3.93
C LEU A 34 -5.16 7.13 4.71
N ARG A 35 -5.73 6.11 5.34
CA ARG A 35 -5.02 5.17 6.21
C ARG A 35 -4.05 4.27 5.45
N HIS A 36 -4.46 3.75 4.29
CA HIS A 36 -3.71 2.73 3.56
C HIS A 36 -2.94 3.26 2.36
N MET A 37 -3.34 4.41 1.81
CA MET A 37 -2.67 5.03 0.66
C MET A 37 -1.81 6.21 1.11
N MET A 38 -2.40 7.19 1.79
CA MET A 38 -1.70 8.44 2.12
C MET A 38 -0.74 8.32 3.30
N ALA A 39 -1.13 7.63 4.37
CA ALA A 39 -0.27 7.50 5.55
C ALA A 39 1.08 6.82 5.24
N PRO A 40 1.16 5.66 4.56
CA PRO A 40 2.45 5.05 4.25
C PRO A 40 3.26 5.87 3.24
N LEU A 41 2.62 6.57 2.30
CA LEU A 41 3.28 7.53 1.42
C LEU A 41 3.95 8.65 2.22
N VAL A 42 3.24 9.27 3.16
CA VAL A 42 3.76 10.36 4.01
C VAL A 42 4.87 9.85 4.93
N ILE A 43 4.74 8.65 5.51
CA ILE A 43 5.80 8.02 6.31
C ILE A 43 7.06 7.87 5.45
N GLY A 44 6.93 7.36 4.22
CA GLY A 44 8.03 7.28 3.28
C GLY A 44 8.66 8.64 3.01
N MET A 45 7.84 9.65 2.72
CA MET A 45 8.27 11.03 2.46
C MET A 45 9.10 11.60 3.61
N VAL A 46 8.62 11.44 4.84
CA VAL A 46 9.34 11.91 6.04
C VAL A 46 10.66 11.17 6.22
N PHE A 47 10.67 9.83 6.12
CA PHE A 47 11.89 9.06 6.33
C PHE A 47 12.92 9.26 5.21
N GLY A 48 12.47 9.36 3.96
CA GLY A 48 13.33 9.71 2.82
C GLY A 48 13.91 11.12 2.95
N GLY A 49 13.10 12.10 3.37
CA GLY A 49 13.58 13.46 3.66
C GLY A 49 14.60 13.49 4.79
N ILE A 50 14.35 12.79 5.91
CA ILE A 50 15.30 12.67 7.02
C ILE A 50 16.62 12.07 6.53
N TRP A 51 16.59 10.99 5.74
CA TRP A 51 17.80 10.39 5.20
C TRP A 51 18.54 11.33 4.25
N GLN A 52 17.82 12.07 3.41
CA GLN A 52 18.38 13.09 2.53
C GLN A 52 19.10 14.20 3.30
N LEU A 53 18.58 14.62 4.45
CA LEU A 53 19.18 15.70 5.25
C LEU A 53 20.31 15.22 6.17
N THR A 54 20.26 13.97 6.60
CA THR A 54 21.18 13.45 7.62
C THR A 54 22.26 12.54 7.08
N VAL A 55 22.01 11.77 6.02
CA VAL A 55 22.98 10.79 5.51
C VAL A 55 23.61 11.25 4.21
N MET A 56 22.81 11.69 3.23
CA MET A 56 23.33 12.08 1.93
C MET A 56 24.44 13.15 1.95
N PRO A 57 24.42 14.17 2.83
CA PRO A 57 25.51 15.16 2.90
C PRO A 57 26.82 14.62 3.47
N ARG A 58 26.82 13.40 4.00
CA ARG A 58 27.98 12.75 4.67
C ARG A 58 28.58 11.61 3.85
N ILE A 59 27.99 11.29 2.70
CA ILE A 59 28.44 10.21 1.82
C ILE A 59 28.63 10.75 0.40
N ASP A 60 29.72 10.34 -0.25
CA ASP A 60 29.99 10.67 -1.66
C ASP A 60 29.52 9.56 -2.62
N THR A 61 28.81 8.56 -2.10
CA THR A 61 28.31 7.40 -2.85
C THR A 61 26.81 7.52 -3.14
N PHE A 62 26.38 6.94 -4.26
CA PHE A 62 24.96 6.91 -4.63
C PHE A 62 24.14 6.00 -3.69
N VAL A 63 24.74 4.98 -3.09
CA VAL A 63 24.09 4.03 -2.19
C VAL A 63 24.81 4.07 -0.84
N PRO A 64 24.09 4.00 0.30
CA PRO A 64 22.63 3.92 0.43
C PRO A 64 21.91 5.25 0.18
N ASN A 65 20.99 5.24 -0.78
CA ASN A 65 20.17 6.40 -1.11
C ASN A 65 18.99 6.57 -0.11
N PRO A 66 18.24 7.69 -0.16
CA PRO A 66 17.12 7.95 0.73
C PRO A 66 16.03 6.87 0.77
N VAL A 67 15.80 6.17 -0.34
CA VAL A 67 14.81 5.09 -0.39
C VAL A 67 15.29 3.88 0.42
N HIS A 68 16.57 3.52 0.35
CA HIS A 68 17.16 2.47 1.21
C HIS A 68 17.01 2.84 2.69
N GLY A 69 17.27 4.10 3.02
CA GLY A 69 17.08 4.63 4.36
C GLY A 69 15.66 4.50 4.87
N ALA A 70 14.69 4.92 4.05
CA ALA A 70 13.28 4.82 4.39
C ALA A 70 12.83 3.36 4.57
N PHE A 71 13.29 2.45 3.72
CA PHE A 71 13.00 1.02 3.90
C PHE A 71 13.60 0.45 5.18
N ALA A 72 14.86 0.77 5.50
CA ALA A 72 15.50 0.31 6.72
C ALA A 72 14.75 0.82 7.96
N LEU A 73 14.44 2.12 8.00
CA LEU A 73 13.66 2.72 9.08
C LEU A 73 12.27 2.09 9.20
N CYS A 74 11.55 1.94 8.09
CA CYS A 74 10.22 1.32 8.08
C CYS A 74 10.23 -0.15 8.51
N LEU A 75 11.27 -0.92 8.18
CA LEU A 75 11.40 -2.32 8.62
C LEU A 75 11.63 -2.40 10.13
N ILE A 76 12.50 -1.54 10.67
CA ILE A 76 12.74 -1.45 12.12
C ILE A 76 11.46 -1.03 12.85
N THR A 77 10.72 -0.06 12.31
CA THR A 77 9.45 0.42 12.88
C THR A 77 8.23 -0.36 12.40
N SER A 78 8.41 -1.48 11.71
CA SER A 78 7.30 -2.20 11.05
C SER A 78 6.22 -2.70 12.01
N PRO A 79 6.50 -3.14 13.26
CA PRO A 79 5.44 -3.52 14.19
C PRO A 79 4.56 -2.32 14.59
N LEU A 80 5.14 -1.13 14.68
CA LEU A 80 4.41 0.10 15.01
C LEU A 80 3.54 0.55 13.83
N ILE A 81 4.11 0.53 12.61
CA ILE A 81 3.38 0.85 11.38
C ILE A 81 2.23 -0.14 11.19
N TYR A 82 2.46 -1.44 11.42
CA TYR A 82 1.42 -2.47 11.37
C TYR A 82 0.27 -2.17 12.34
N LYS A 83 0.60 -1.87 13.61
CA LYS A 83 -0.41 -1.54 14.62
C LYS A 83 -1.21 -0.29 14.24
N LEU A 84 -0.55 0.73 13.69
CA LEU A 84 -1.20 2.01 13.33
C LEU A 84 -2.06 1.88 12.07
N LEU A 85 -1.49 1.36 10.98
CA LEU A 85 -2.12 1.37 9.66
C LEU A 85 -3.02 0.16 9.42
N VAL A 86 -2.72 -1.01 9.98
CA VAL A 86 -3.53 -2.23 9.78
C VAL A 86 -4.41 -2.49 11.00
N GLY A 87 -3.85 -2.41 12.21
CA GLY A 87 -4.62 -2.53 13.46
C GLY A 87 -5.17 -3.93 13.76
N MET A 88 -4.61 -4.95 13.11
CA MET A 88 -4.91 -6.37 13.37
C MET A 88 -4.05 -6.93 14.51
N GLU A 89 -4.25 -8.20 14.87
CA GLU A 89 -3.53 -8.89 15.94
C GLU A 89 -2.01 -8.85 15.79
N MET A 90 -1.30 -8.42 16.85
CA MET A 90 0.17 -8.26 16.85
C MET A 90 0.95 -9.56 16.59
N ASN A 91 0.36 -10.73 16.81
CA ASN A 91 0.97 -12.02 16.49
C ASN A 91 1.30 -12.13 14.98
N ARG A 92 0.53 -11.44 14.13
CA ARG A 92 0.68 -11.46 12.67
C ARG A 92 1.49 -10.29 12.13
N ALA A 93 2.09 -9.48 12.99
CA ALA A 93 2.96 -8.37 12.57
C ALA A 93 4.17 -8.86 11.75
N GLY A 94 4.64 -10.08 12.01
CA GLY A 94 5.71 -10.71 11.23
C GLY A 94 5.34 -10.95 9.76
N GLU A 95 4.09 -11.31 9.47
CA GLU A 95 3.60 -11.47 8.09
C GLU A 95 3.65 -10.14 7.33
N TYR A 96 3.24 -9.05 7.99
CA TYR A 96 3.32 -7.70 7.45
C TYR A 96 4.77 -7.30 7.16
N ALA A 97 5.67 -7.52 8.12
CA ALA A 97 7.09 -7.22 7.97
C ALA A 97 7.73 -8.02 6.83
N MET A 98 7.37 -9.29 6.65
CA MET A 98 7.81 -10.11 5.51
C MET A 98 7.34 -9.54 4.17
N GLY A 99 6.05 -9.19 4.06
CA GLY A 99 5.52 -8.57 2.85
C GLY A 99 6.24 -7.26 2.52
N PHE A 100 6.45 -6.43 3.54
CA PHE A 100 7.20 -5.19 3.39
C PHE A 100 8.65 -5.46 2.94
N ALA A 101 9.33 -6.42 3.56
CA ALA A 101 10.72 -6.77 3.28
C ALA A 101 10.91 -7.28 1.84
N VAL A 102 10.00 -8.09 1.31
CA VAL A 102 10.07 -8.57 -0.07
C VAL A 102 10.10 -7.40 -1.06
N THR A 103 9.16 -6.45 -0.93
CA THR A 103 9.12 -5.28 -1.80
C THR A 103 10.33 -4.38 -1.56
N ALA A 104 10.71 -4.15 -0.30
CA ALA A 104 11.85 -3.31 0.07
C ALA A 104 13.17 -3.84 -0.52
N CYS A 105 13.46 -5.14 -0.39
CA CYS A 105 14.65 -5.75 -0.97
C CYS A 105 14.65 -5.69 -2.49
N THR A 106 13.51 -5.99 -3.12
CA THR A 106 13.37 -5.96 -4.58
C THR A 106 13.63 -4.57 -5.14
N LEU A 107 12.99 -3.54 -4.58
CA LEU A 107 13.18 -2.17 -5.03
C LEU A 107 14.56 -1.63 -4.63
N SER A 108 15.11 -2.03 -3.49
CA SER A 108 16.50 -1.68 -3.12
C SER A 108 17.49 -2.15 -4.19
N MET A 109 17.36 -3.39 -4.68
CA MET A 109 18.20 -3.88 -5.79
C MET A 109 18.05 -3.02 -7.04
N VAL A 110 16.82 -2.61 -7.38
CA VAL A 110 16.58 -1.71 -8.53
C VAL A 110 17.25 -0.34 -8.31
N TRP A 111 17.21 0.17 -7.09
CA TRP A 111 17.84 1.43 -6.70
C TRP A 111 19.36 1.39 -6.64
N MET A 112 20.00 0.24 -6.85
CA MET A 112 21.47 0.15 -6.97
C MET A 112 21.98 0.50 -8.38
N PHE A 113 21.12 0.53 -9.41
CA PHE A 113 21.53 0.72 -10.82
C PHE A 113 21.86 2.17 -11.22
N GLY A 114 21.90 3.14 -10.28
CA GLY A 114 22.22 4.54 -10.60
C GLY A 114 21.08 5.28 -11.31
N THR A 115 21.40 6.25 -12.16
CA THR A 115 20.41 7.13 -12.83
C THR A 115 19.22 6.41 -13.52
N PRO A 116 19.39 5.27 -14.20
CA PRO A 116 18.27 4.52 -14.79
C PRO A 116 17.23 4.03 -13.76
N SER A 117 17.61 3.92 -12.48
CA SER A 117 16.71 3.46 -11.41
C SER A 117 15.54 4.41 -11.17
N VAL A 118 15.60 5.67 -11.62
CA VAL A 118 14.48 6.61 -11.48
C VAL A 118 13.24 6.09 -12.22
N TYR A 119 13.41 5.49 -13.39
CA TYR A 119 12.29 4.93 -14.17
C TYR A 119 11.79 3.61 -13.56
N LEU A 120 12.71 2.67 -13.30
CA LEU A 120 12.37 1.33 -12.81
C LEU A 120 11.98 1.27 -11.33
N GLY A 121 12.59 2.13 -10.50
CA GLY A 121 12.41 2.17 -9.05
C GLY A 121 11.51 3.31 -8.57
N GLY A 122 11.40 4.40 -9.32
CA GLY A 122 10.48 5.51 -9.01
C GLY A 122 9.18 5.43 -9.79
N PHE A 123 9.25 5.59 -11.11
CA PHE A 123 8.08 5.80 -11.96
C PHE A 123 7.20 4.56 -12.12
N LEU A 124 7.78 3.41 -12.48
CA LEU A 124 7.02 2.16 -12.64
C LEU A 124 6.34 1.71 -11.33
N PRO A 125 7.02 1.72 -10.16
CA PRO A 125 6.37 1.37 -8.90
C PRO A 125 5.28 2.38 -8.51
N CYS A 126 5.43 3.66 -8.86
CA CYS A 126 4.37 4.65 -8.65
C CYS A 126 3.11 4.34 -9.44
N ILE A 127 3.25 4.07 -10.75
CA ILE A 127 2.11 3.68 -11.59
C ILE A 127 1.48 2.38 -11.10
N ALA A 128 2.30 1.36 -10.85
CA ALA A 128 1.83 0.08 -10.34
C ALA A 128 1.08 0.24 -9.01
N TRP A 129 1.63 1.06 -8.10
CA TRP A 129 1.01 1.35 -6.82
C TRP A 129 -0.34 2.05 -6.96
N LEU A 130 -0.45 3.09 -7.80
CA LEU A 130 -1.73 3.77 -8.04
C LEU A 130 -2.78 2.83 -8.66
N PHE A 131 -2.36 2.00 -9.62
CA PHE A 131 -3.24 1.01 -10.24
C PHE A 131 -3.68 -0.08 -9.26
N ILE A 132 -2.77 -0.59 -8.44
CA ILE A 132 -3.10 -1.56 -7.39
C ILE A 132 -4.06 -0.93 -6.37
N SER A 133 -3.82 0.31 -5.97
CA SER A 133 -4.62 1.01 -4.95
C SER A 133 -6.07 1.20 -5.37
N SER A 134 -6.35 1.46 -6.65
CA SER A 134 -7.74 1.64 -7.13
C SER A 134 -8.61 0.39 -6.95
N TYR A 135 -7.98 -0.79 -6.96
CA TYR A 135 -8.66 -2.07 -6.72
C TYR A 135 -8.55 -2.52 -5.25
N TRP A 136 -7.37 -2.40 -4.64
CA TRP A 136 -7.07 -2.98 -3.33
C TRP A 136 -7.77 -2.26 -2.18
N LEU A 137 -8.16 -1.00 -2.34
CA LEU A 137 -8.96 -0.27 -1.35
C LEU A 137 -10.33 -0.90 -1.06
N GLN A 138 -10.80 -1.81 -1.92
CA GLN A 138 -12.13 -2.42 -1.82
C GLN A 138 -12.13 -3.73 -1.00
N PHE A 139 -10.96 -4.21 -0.55
CA PHE A 139 -10.82 -5.53 0.05
C PHE A 139 -10.01 -5.52 1.35
N ASP A 140 -10.41 -6.39 2.26
CA ASP A 140 -9.60 -6.76 3.42
C ASP A 140 -8.61 -7.87 3.05
N PHE A 141 -7.32 -7.60 3.26
CA PHE A 141 -6.26 -8.52 2.89
C PHE A 141 -5.52 -9.13 4.09
N PRO A 142 -4.83 -10.26 3.92
CA PRO A 142 -3.87 -10.71 4.93
C PRO A 142 -2.74 -9.67 5.11
N PRO A 143 -2.15 -9.55 6.31
CA PRO A 143 -1.09 -8.59 6.64
C PRO A 143 0.06 -8.54 5.64
N PHE A 144 0.45 -9.69 5.07
CA PHE A 144 1.49 -9.78 4.05
C PHE A 144 1.23 -8.87 2.83
N ARG A 145 -0.01 -8.85 2.33
CA ARG A 145 -0.38 -8.03 1.17
C ARG A 145 -0.38 -6.54 1.52
N TYR A 146 -0.86 -6.16 2.70
CA TYR A 146 -0.70 -4.78 3.19
C TYR A 146 0.78 -4.39 3.26
N GLY A 147 1.66 -5.31 3.69
CA GLY A 147 3.11 -5.10 3.69
C GLY A 147 3.66 -4.78 2.30
N LEU A 148 3.33 -5.59 1.30
CA LEU A 148 3.74 -5.36 -0.09
C LEU A 148 3.28 -3.99 -0.59
N TRP A 149 2.01 -3.67 -0.35
CA TRP A 149 1.36 -2.45 -0.84
C TRP A 149 1.89 -1.19 -0.15
N HIS A 150 1.98 -1.19 1.19
CA HIS A 150 2.52 -0.08 1.95
C HIS A 150 4.01 0.16 1.64
N ALA A 151 4.80 -0.88 1.35
CA ALA A 151 6.19 -0.72 0.94
C ALA A 151 6.34 0.01 -0.40
N MET A 152 5.43 -0.21 -1.36
CA MET A 152 5.42 0.57 -2.61
C MET A 152 5.09 2.04 -2.34
N ALA A 153 4.13 2.32 -1.46
CA ALA A 153 3.80 3.69 -1.06
C ALA A 153 5.00 4.37 -0.39
N VAL A 154 5.69 3.68 0.53
CA VAL A 154 6.90 4.18 1.20
C VAL A 154 8.01 4.48 0.20
N ASN A 155 8.22 3.62 -0.81
CA ASN A 155 9.19 3.86 -1.88
C ASN A 155 8.92 5.17 -2.63
N VAL A 156 7.67 5.34 -3.10
CA VAL A 156 7.25 6.54 -3.84
C VAL A 156 7.36 7.78 -2.96
N GLY A 157 6.87 7.67 -1.73
CA GLY A 157 6.96 8.73 -0.74
C GLY A 157 8.39 9.15 -0.47
N ALA A 158 9.28 8.20 -0.19
CA ALA A 158 10.68 8.46 0.14
C ALA A 158 11.44 9.13 -1.00
N PHE A 159 11.22 8.68 -2.24
CA PHE A 159 11.78 9.33 -3.42
C PHE A 159 11.27 10.78 -3.57
N GLY A 160 9.96 11.01 -3.43
CA GLY A 160 9.39 12.35 -3.48
C GLY A 160 9.88 13.26 -2.34
N GLY A 161 9.94 12.73 -1.12
CA GLY A 161 10.40 13.44 0.07
C GLY A 161 11.87 13.79 0.03
N SER A 162 12.71 12.94 -0.52
CA SER A 162 14.13 13.26 -0.69
C SER A 162 14.34 14.35 -1.74
N ILE A 163 13.59 14.33 -2.85
CA ILE A 163 13.64 15.43 -3.84
C ILE A 163 13.20 16.74 -3.20
N LEU A 164 12.09 16.75 -2.45
CA LEU A 164 11.61 17.94 -1.77
C LEU A 164 12.64 18.47 -0.77
N ALA A 165 13.20 17.58 0.06
CA ALA A 165 14.23 17.96 1.02
C ALA A 165 15.46 18.53 0.31
N TYR A 166 15.97 17.86 -0.72
CA TYR A 166 17.16 18.33 -1.45
C TYR A 166 16.99 19.72 -2.09
N ASN A 167 15.78 20.05 -2.56
CA ASN A 167 15.54 21.32 -3.26
C ASN A 167 15.15 22.47 -2.33
N TYR A 168 14.56 22.19 -1.17
CA TYR A 168 13.88 23.21 -0.36
C TYR A 168 14.31 23.27 1.12
N LEU A 169 15.09 22.31 1.62
CA LEU A 169 15.52 22.21 3.03
C LEU A 169 17.05 22.08 3.14
#